data_AF-A0A269XDI5-F1
#
_entry.id   AF-A0A269XDI5-F1
#
_cell.length_a   1.000
_cell.length_b   1.000
_cell.length_c   1.000
_cell.angle_alpha   90.00
_cell.angle_beta   90.00
_cell.angle_gamma   90.00
#
_symmetry.space_group_name_H-M   'P 1'
#
loop_
_entity.id
_entity.type
_entity.pdbx_description
1 polymer ?
#
loop_
_entity_poly.entity_id
_entity_poly.type
_entity_poly.pdbx_seq_one_letter_code
_entity_poly.pdbx_strand_id
1 'polypeptide(L)' 'HFLENEGYQHISATGVSLGGLFTLRLAEQFDLERIVVMSAPHKKGESGIAKRIEKYGQRMNQILNFDDEEQLKQ' A
#
# COMPACT_ATOMS: atom_id res chain seq x y z
N HIS A 1 19.09 6.65 -14.06
CA HIS A 1 19.64 6.58 -15.43
C HIS A 1 19.86 5.16 -15.99
N PHE A 2 19.52 4.05 -15.33
CA PHE A 2 19.71 2.71 -15.94
C PHE A 2 18.95 2.53 -17.27
N LEU A 3 17.62 2.77 -17.27
CA LEU A 3 16.80 2.61 -18.47
C LEU A 3 17.16 3.61 -19.58
N GLU A 4 17.50 4.85 -19.23
CA GLU A 4 17.94 5.84 -20.22
C GLU A 4 19.27 5.43 -20.86
N ASN A 5 20.20 4.86 -20.09
CA ASN A 5 21.48 4.36 -20.60
C ASN A 5 21.30 3.14 -21.52
N GLU A 6 20.26 2.35 -21.30
CA GLU A 6 19.85 1.25 -22.20
C GLU A 6 19.11 1.76 -23.45
N GLY A 7 18.90 3.08 -23.58
CA GLY A 7 18.31 3.72 -24.76
C GLY A 7 16.79 3.90 -24.72
N TYR A 8 16.13 3.64 -23.58
CA TYR A 8 14.69 3.86 -23.45
C TYR A 8 14.36 5.36 -23.33
N GLN A 9 13.53 5.85 -24.25
CA GLN A 9 13.12 7.27 -24.31
C GLN A 9 11.79 7.56 -23.61
N HIS A 10 10.96 6.54 -23.43
CA HIS A 10 9.64 6.65 -22.82
C HIS A 10 9.55 5.68 -21.65
N ILE A 11 9.55 6.24 -20.44
CA ILE A 11 9.59 5.46 -19.20
C ILE A 11 8.32 5.76 -18.42
N SER A 12 7.55 4.72 -18.13
CA SER A 12 6.40 4.77 -17.22
C SER A 12 6.72 4.02 -15.94
N ALA A 13 6.14 4.43 -14.81
CA ALA A 13 6.39 3.79 -13.51
C ALA A 13 5.09 3.42 -12.80
N THR A 14 5.08 2.26 -12.14
CA THR A 14 4.00 1.85 -11.25
C THR A 14 4.54 1.42 -9.90
N GLY A 15 3.82 1.73 -8.83
CA GLY A 15 4.25 1.46 -7.47
C GLY A 15 3.10 1.07 -6.56
N VAL A 16 3.30 -0.02 -5.80
CA VAL A 16 2.34 -0.52 -4.81
C VAL A 16 2.84 -0.24 -3.40
N SER A 17 1.96 0.19 -2.50
CA SER A 17 2.27 0.46 -1.10
C SER A 17 3.40 1.50 -0.98
N LEU A 18 4.50 1.20 -0.29
CA LEU A 18 5.67 2.07 -0.23
C LEU A 18 6.22 2.40 -1.62
N GLY A 19 6.16 1.46 -2.56
CA GLY A 19 6.55 1.69 -3.94
C GLY A 19 5.76 2.82 -4.59
N GLY A 20 4.50 3.02 -4.21
CA GLY A 20 3.69 4.13 -4.70
C GLY A 20 4.19 5.50 -4.26
N LEU A 21 4.73 5.62 -3.05
CA LEU A 21 5.39 6.86 -2.60
C LEU A 21 6.68 7.11 -3.38
N PHE A 22 7.45 6.07 -3.66
CA PHE A 22 8.65 6.20 -4.49
C PHE A 22 8.33 6.56 -5.93
N THR A 23 7.26 6.02 -6.51
CA THR A 23 6.80 6.40 -7.84
C THR A 23 6.43 7.88 -7.92
N LEU A 24 5.74 8.42 -6.90
CA LEU A 24 5.46 9.86 -6.80
C LEU A 24 6.76 10.68 -6.72
N ARG A 25 7.70 10.26 -5.86
CA ARG A 25 8.99 10.94 -5.72
C ARG A 25 9.82 10.88 -7.02
N LEU A 26 9.75 9.78 -7.74
CA LEU A 26 10.43 9.61 -9.01
C LEU A 26 9.87 10.58 -10.07
N ALA A 27 8.54 10.77 -10.11
CA ALA A 27 7.90 11.73 -11.02
C ALA A 27 8.25 13.19 -10.72
N GLU A 28 8.65 13.54 -9.50
CA GLU A 28 9.18 14.87 -9.17
C GLU A 28 10.61 15.09 -9.70
N GLN A 29 11.37 14.01 -9.92
CA GLN A 29 12.80 14.06 -10.23
C GLN A 29 13.12 13.75 -11.69
N PHE A 30 12.23 13.04 -12.39
CA PHE A 30 12.44 12.54 -13.75
C PHE A 30 11.21 12.76 -14.61
N ASP A 31 11.43 12.93 -15.91
CA ASP A 31 10.36 12.99 -16.90
C ASP A 31 9.82 11.59 -17.18
N LEU A 32 8.68 11.26 -16.55
CA LEU A 32 8.00 9.99 -16.72
C LEU A 32 6.77 10.19 -17.60
N GLU A 33 6.58 9.32 -18.60
CA GLU A 33 5.47 9.44 -19.54
C GLU A 33 4.12 9.23 -18.84
N ARG A 34 4.05 8.21 -17.95
CA ARG A 34 2.86 7.90 -17.16
C ARG A 34 3.24 7.31 -15.81
N ILE A 35 2.42 7.56 -14.80
CA ILE A 35 2.54 6.93 -13.48
C ILE A 35 1.24 6.28 -13.02
N VAL A 36 1.37 5.17 -12.31
CA VAL A 36 0.26 4.51 -11.61
C VAL A 36 0.68 4.26 -10.17
N VAL A 37 -0.14 4.73 -9.22
CA VAL A 37 0.16 4.63 -7.79
C VAL A 37 -0.96 3.85 -7.12
N MET A 38 -0.60 2.79 -6.40
CA MET A 38 -1.55 1.84 -5.84
C MET A 38 -1.30 1.67 -4.34
N SER A 39 -2.36 1.73 -3.53
CA SER A 39 -2.30 1.47 -2.08
C SER A 39 -1.23 2.29 -1.33
N ALA A 40 -0.84 3.45 -1.85
CA ALA A 40 0.23 4.25 -1.27
C ALA A 40 -0.20 4.79 0.10
N PRO A 41 0.63 4.60 1.15
CA PRO A 41 0.28 5.07 2.48
C PRO A 41 0.31 6.60 2.52
N HIS A 42 -0.86 7.23 2.71
CA HIS A 42 -1.00 8.69 2.70
C HIS A 42 -1.27 9.30 4.09
N LYS A 43 -1.64 8.51 5.11
CA LYS A 43 -1.94 9.02 6.46
C LYS A 43 -1.09 8.35 7.55
N LYS A 44 -0.28 9.17 8.24
CA LYS A 44 0.23 8.90 9.59
C LYS A 44 -0.76 9.46 10.61
N GLY A 45 -1.71 8.64 11.01
CA GLY A 45 -2.45 8.87 12.25
C GLY A 45 -2.33 7.60 13.07
N GLU A 46 -1.65 7.66 14.22
CA GLU A 46 -1.59 6.55 15.18
C GLU A 46 -3.00 6.04 15.54
N SER A 47 -3.99 6.95 15.53
CA SER A 47 -5.41 6.67 15.73
C SER A 47 -6.03 5.66 14.75
N GLY A 48 -5.36 5.37 13.63
CA GLY A 48 -5.83 4.38 12.65
C GLY A 48 -5.26 2.98 12.85
N ILE A 49 -4.18 2.81 13.63
CA ILE A 49 -3.49 1.51 13.75
C ILE A 49 -4.33 0.55 14.59
N ALA A 50 -4.75 0.96 15.78
CA ALA A 50 -5.58 0.15 16.67
C ALA A 50 -6.86 -0.35 15.95
N LYS A 51 -7.56 0.56 15.27
CA LYS A 51 -8.77 0.25 14.50
C LYS A 51 -8.52 -0.72 13.34
N ARG A 52 -7.34 -0.68 12.71
CA ARG A 52 -6.97 -1.62 11.65
C ARG A 52 -6.65 -3.00 12.21
N ILE A 53 -5.98 -3.07 13.37
CA ILE A 53 -5.69 -4.34 14.06
C ILE A 53 -6.99 -4.99 14.52
N GLU A 54 -7.90 -4.22 15.15
CA GLU A 54 -9.22 -4.70 15.57
C GLU A 54 -10.02 -5.26 14.38
N LYS A 55 -10.11 -4.49 13.29
CA LYS A 55 -10.81 -4.95 12.06
C LYS A 55 -10.17 -6.19 11.45
N TYR A 56 -8.85 -6.30 11.48
CA TYR A 56 -8.15 -7.49 11.00
C TYR A 56 -8.48 -8.70 11.87
N GLY A 57 -8.46 -8.56 13.21
CA GLY A 57 -8.85 -9.62 14.14
C GLY A 57 -10.28 -10.10 13.92
N GLN A 58 -11.25 -9.17 13.82
CA GLN A 58 -12.65 -9.50 13.50
C GLN A 58 -12.78 -10.25 12.17
N ARG A 59 -12.07 -9.79 11.13
CA ARG A 59 -12.06 -10.45 9.81
C ARG A 59 -11.45 -11.84 9.87
N MET A 60 -10.36 -12.01 10.62
CA MET A 60 -9.70 -13.30 10.80
C MET A 60 -10.58 -14.29 11.55
N ASN A 61 -11.29 -13.86 12.60
CA ASN A 61 -12.25 -14.72 13.31
C ASN A 61 -13.37 -15.22 12.39
N GLN A 62 -13.90 -14.33 11.53
CA GLN A 62 -14.91 -14.71 10.53
C GLN A 62 -14.38 -15.67 9.47
N ILE A 63 -13.12 -15.52 9.05
CA ILE A 63 -12.50 -16.40 8.04
C ILE A 63 -12.15 -17.76 8.63
N LEU A 64 -11.70 -17.79 9.88
CA LEU A 64 -11.23 -19.00 10.55
C LEU A 64 -12.36 -19.81 11.20
N ASN A 65 -13.61 -19.34 11.16
CA ASN A 65 -14.75 -19.95 11.88
C ASN A 65 -14.37 -20.27 13.34
N PHE A 66 -13.76 -19.31 14.05
CA PHE A 66 -13.74 -19.43 15.50
C PHE A 66 -15.18 -19.25 15.96
N ASP A 67 -15.84 -20.38 16.20
CA ASP A 67 -17.25 -20.48 16.58
C ASP A 67 -17.59 -19.50 17.70
N ASP A 68 -18.83 -19.01 17.65
CA ASP A 68 -19.40 -17.91 18.44
C ASP A 68 -19.24 -18.04 19.98
N GLU A 69 -18.75 -19.16 20.50
CA GLU A 69 -18.55 -19.41 21.95
C GLU A 69 -17.43 -18.57 22.59
N GLU A 70 -16.44 -18.07 21.84
CA GLU A 70 -15.39 -17.20 22.40
C GLU A 70 -15.77 -15.71 22.42
N GLN A 71 -16.81 -15.29 21.69
CA GLN A 71 -17.21 -13.88 21.61
C GLN A 71 -17.88 -13.35 22.90
N LEU A 72 -18.32 -14.23 23.80
CA LEU A 72 -19.06 -13.89 25.02
C LEU A 72 -18.19 -13.75 26.28
N LYS A 73 -16.85 -13.90 26.18
CA LYS A 73 -15.94 -13.89 27.34
C LYS A 73 -15.05 -12.64 27.50
N GLN A 74 -15.26 -11.57 26.73
CA GLN A 74 -14.56 -10.28 26.97
C GLN A 74 -15.52 -9.17 27.37
#